data_AF-A0A6J8DSR0-F1
#
_entry.id   AF-A0A6J8DSR0-F1
#
_cell.length_a   1.000
_cell.length_b   1.000
_cell.length_c   1.000
_cell.angle_alpha   90.00
_cell.angle_beta   90.00
_cell.angle_gamma   90.00
#
_symmetry.space_group_name_H-M   'P 1'
#
loop_
_entity.id
_entity.type
_entity.pdbx_description
1 polymer ?
#
loop_
_entity_poly.entity_id
_entity_poly.type
_entity_poly.pdbx_seq_one_letter_code
_entity_poly.pdbx_strand_id
1 'polypeptide(L)'
;MYRYTVSPLKIGLKVDYKGASYKITDHFMEHNAVRQYIIQSMADGGTKRVFRHEICDARSQSDEELSQIDEDLTAKCINQEPPSKKPRFKELPSKEEIEKLALARTEPRTNQQTVWGVKILRGWLTENKYSSSFEELDETILNDRLCYFYASLQTKQGTDYSKSALVGIRSAISRHITGPPYNREINIITDKLFMPSNHVITGMMKKLKREGKDITVHKKAVAEGDIKSCIPVVSSVLITQ
;
A
#
# COMPACT_ATOMS: atom_id res chain seq x y z
N MET A 1 38.49 -21.38 26.66
CA MET A 1 38.06 -20.03 26.23
C MET A 1 37.60 -20.13 24.79
N TYR A 2 36.28 -20.08 24.55
CA TYR A 2 35.69 -20.22 23.22
C TYR A 2 35.74 -18.86 22.50
N ARG A 3 36.22 -18.80 21.26
CA ARG A 3 36.10 -17.61 20.40
C ARG A 3 35.20 -17.96 19.23
N TYR A 4 34.06 -17.29 19.13
CA TYR A 4 33.13 -17.42 18.01
C TYR A 4 33.31 -16.21 17.10
N THR A 5 33.76 -16.43 15.87
CA THR A 5 33.75 -15.43 14.81
C THR A 5 32.66 -15.81 13.82
N VAL A 6 31.64 -14.96 13.67
CA VAL A 6 30.57 -15.16 12.69
C VAL A 6 30.90 -14.30 11.47
N SER A 7 31.15 -14.93 10.33
CA SER A 7 31.24 -14.23 9.03
C SER A 7 30.08 -14.70 8.14
N PRO A 8 29.40 -13.79 7.42
CA PRO A 8 28.22 -14.15 6.65
C PRO A 8 28.64 -14.63 5.26
N LEU A 9 28.58 -15.96 5.03
CA LEU A 9 28.22 -16.65 3.78
C LEU A 9 28.76 -18.10 3.83
N LYS A 10 27.84 -19.07 3.69
CA LYS A 10 27.97 -20.56 3.72
C LYS A 10 28.04 -21.20 5.12
N ILE A 11 26.99 -21.94 5.45
CA ILE A 11 26.79 -22.69 6.70
C ILE A 11 27.73 -23.91 6.69
N GLY A 12 28.77 -23.84 7.50
CA GLY A 12 29.68 -24.94 7.78
C GLY A 12 30.40 -24.62 9.08
N LEU A 13 29.89 -25.12 10.19
CA LEU A 13 30.44 -24.86 11.53
C LEU A 13 31.71 -25.71 11.70
N LYS A 14 32.86 -25.06 11.63
CA LYS A 14 34.16 -25.67 11.90
C LYS A 14 34.51 -25.44 13.37
N VAL A 15 34.71 -26.52 14.12
CA VAL A 15 35.10 -26.46 15.53
C VAL A 15 36.49 -27.07 15.66
N ASP A 16 37.43 -26.29 16.19
CA ASP A 16 38.81 -26.72 16.42
C ASP A 16 39.02 -27.04 17.91
N TYR A 17 39.47 -28.26 18.20
CA TYR A 17 39.83 -28.70 19.55
C TYR A 17 41.16 -29.45 19.52
N LYS A 18 42.12 -29.04 20.36
CA LYS A 18 43.46 -29.63 20.50
C LYS A 18 44.16 -29.94 19.16
N GLY A 19 44.11 -29.00 18.21
CA GLY A 19 44.87 -29.08 16.96
C GLY A 19 44.29 -29.98 15.86
N ALA A 20 43.09 -30.54 16.04
CA ALA A 20 42.39 -31.29 15.00
C ALA A 20 41.09 -30.59 14.59
N SER A 21 40.84 -30.49 13.27
CA SER A 21 39.63 -29.87 12.72
C SER A 21 38.62 -30.92 12.27
N TYR A 22 37.37 -30.80 12.70
CA TYR A 22 36.30 -31.74 12.33
C TYR A 22 35.25 -31.03 11.45
N LYS A 23 34.86 -31.67 10.33
CA LYS A 23 33.74 -31.24 9.48
C LYS A 23 32.52 -32.06 9.84
N ILE A 24 31.49 -31.43 10.38
CA ILE A 24 30.19 -32.05 10.64
C ILE A 24 29.32 -31.74 9.42
N THR A 25 28.89 -32.77 8.69
CA THR A 25 27.96 -32.61 7.56
C THR A 25 26.52 -32.61 8.06
N ASP A 26 25.68 -31.81 7.42
CA ASP A 26 24.33 -31.39 7.87
C ASP A 26 23.30 -32.51 8.12
N HIS A 27 23.60 -33.77 7.83
CA HIS A 27 22.59 -34.83 7.90
C HIS A 27 22.42 -35.48 9.28
N PHE A 28 23.04 -34.91 10.33
CA PHE A 28 23.03 -35.48 11.69
C PHE A 28 22.55 -34.47 12.73
N MET A 29 21.62 -33.59 12.35
CA MET A 29 21.15 -32.47 13.17
C MET A 29 19.62 -32.36 13.24
N GLU A 30 18.90 -33.49 13.32
CA GLU A 30 17.46 -33.45 13.64
C GLU A 30 17.06 -34.04 15.00
N HIS A 31 17.92 -34.80 15.69
CA HIS A 31 17.64 -35.23 17.07
C HIS A 31 18.57 -34.54 18.08
N ASN A 32 18.05 -33.49 18.72
CA ASN A 32 18.72 -32.74 19.81
C ASN A 32 19.19 -33.69 20.93
N ALA A 33 18.44 -34.77 21.21
CA ALA A 33 18.79 -35.78 22.21
C ALA A 33 20.12 -36.50 21.93
N VAL A 34 20.35 -36.89 20.67
CA VAL A 34 21.56 -37.60 20.25
C VAL A 34 22.79 -36.69 20.35
N ARG A 35 22.60 -35.40 20.02
CA ARG A 35 23.64 -34.38 20.12
C ARG A 35 24.06 -34.12 21.58
N GLN A 36 23.10 -34.02 22.50
CA GLN A 36 23.40 -33.83 23.93
C GLN A 36 24.10 -35.04 24.54
N TYR A 37 23.68 -36.26 24.18
CA TYR A 37 24.29 -37.49 24.69
C TYR A 37 25.74 -37.69 24.22
N ILE A 38 26.03 -37.38 22.95
CA ILE A 38 27.40 -37.45 22.40
C ILE A 38 28.32 -36.42 23.06
N ILE A 39 27.82 -35.21 23.35
CA ILE A 39 28.59 -34.17 24.04
C ILE A 39 28.92 -34.60 25.48
N GLN A 40 27.97 -35.20 26.19
CA GLN A 40 28.17 -35.69 27.56
C GLN A 40 29.18 -36.85 27.61
N SER A 41 29.07 -37.83 26.71
CA SER A 41 29.97 -38.98 26.65
C SER A 41 31.43 -38.59 26.30
N MET A 42 31.61 -37.52 25.51
CA MET A 42 32.95 -36.97 25.23
C MET A 42 33.53 -36.15 26.41
N ALA A 43 32.69 -35.63 27.31
CA ALA A 43 33.13 -34.95 28.53
C ALA A 43 33.69 -35.95 29.57
N ASP A 44 33.17 -37.17 29.59
CA ASP A 44 33.54 -38.22 30.56
C ASP A 44 34.75 -39.08 30.12
N GLY A 45 35.46 -38.68 29.04
CA GLY A 45 36.73 -39.30 28.63
C GLY A 45 36.61 -40.67 27.92
N GLY A 46 35.41 -41.07 27.51
CA GLY A 46 35.17 -42.36 26.85
C GLY A 46 35.80 -42.46 25.45
N THR A 47 36.57 -43.53 25.20
CA THR A 47 37.12 -43.84 23.86
C THR A 47 36.18 -44.79 23.10
N LYS A 48 36.03 -44.55 21.79
CA LYS A 48 35.05 -45.08 20.80
C LYS A 48 34.75 -46.60 20.72
N ARG A 49 35.19 -47.47 21.64
CA ARG A 49 35.25 -48.92 21.38
C ARG A 49 34.16 -49.82 21.97
N VAL A 50 33.09 -49.29 22.58
CA VAL A 50 32.01 -50.11 23.17
C VAL A 50 30.64 -49.90 22.50
N PHE A 51 30.53 -49.08 21.44
CA PHE A 51 29.23 -48.66 20.91
C PHE A 51 28.57 -49.58 19.87
N ARG A 52 29.06 -50.79 19.61
CA ARG A 52 28.45 -51.66 18.56
C ARG A 52 27.44 -52.69 19.08
N HIS A 53 27.48 -53.07 20.35
CA HIS A 53 26.62 -54.16 20.85
C HIS A 53 25.40 -53.68 21.64
N GLU A 54 25.49 -52.59 22.41
CA GLU A 54 24.34 -52.08 23.19
C GLU A 54 23.33 -51.25 22.36
N ILE A 55 23.63 -50.94 21.09
CA ILE A 55 22.68 -50.23 20.20
C ILE A 55 21.66 -51.19 19.55
N CYS A 56 21.97 -52.49 19.43
CA CYS A 56 21.08 -53.45 18.77
C CYS A 56 19.88 -53.84 19.64
N ASP A 57 20.03 -53.90 20.96
CA ASP A 57 18.93 -54.33 21.85
C ASP A 57 17.94 -53.19 22.13
N ALA A 58 18.39 -51.92 22.13
CA ALA A 58 17.51 -50.76 22.25
C ALA A 58 16.67 -50.50 20.96
N ARG A 59 17.13 -51.00 19.81
CA ARG A 59 16.46 -50.83 18.51
C ARG A 59 15.25 -51.75 18.36
N SER A 60 15.37 -52.97 18.88
CA SER A 60 14.29 -53.98 18.78
C SER A 60 13.07 -53.61 19.63
N GLN A 61 13.25 -52.91 20.75
CA GLN A 61 12.12 -52.43 21.58
C GLN A 61 11.48 -51.16 21.04
N SER A 62 12.22 -50.27 20.38
CA SER A 62 11.65 -49.05 19.78
C SER A 62 10.90 -49.31 18.47
N ASP A 63 11.32 -50.32 17.70
CA ASP A 63 10.72 -50.63 16.39
C ASP A 63 9.31 -51.25 16.54
N GLU A 64 9.04 -51.97 17.64
CA GLU A 64 7.72 -52.55 17.93
C GLU A 64 6.72 -51.48 18.40
N GLU A 65 7.15 -50.53 19.26
CA GLU A 65 6.33 -49.37 19.65
C GLU A 65 6.06 -48.39 18.49
N LEU A 66 7.00 -48.23 17.55
CA LEU A 66 6.82 -47.41 16.34
C LEU A 66 5.77 -47.97 15.37
N SER A 67 5.62 -49.30 15.32
CA SER A 67 4.64 -49.96 14.43
C SER A 67 3.20 -49.77 14.88
N GLN A 68 2.93 -49.79 16.20
CA GLN A 68 1.60 -49.54 16.75
C GLN A 68 1.19 -48.06 16.67
N ILE A 69 2.15 -47.14 16.75
CA ILE A 69 1.89 -45.70 16.66
C ILE A 69 1.49 -45.31 15.21
N ASP A 70 2.08 -45.95 14.19
CA ASP A 70 1.81 -45.65 12.78
C ASP A 70 0.40 -46.08 12.34
N GLU A 71 -0.13 -47.22 12.82
CA GLU A 71 -1.52 -47.63 12.56
C GLU A 71 -2.56 -46.68 13.17
N ASP A 72 -2.31 -46.16 14.39
CA ASP A 72 -3.23 -45.27 15.10
C ASP A 72 -3.17 -43.80 14.60
N LEU A 73 -2.02 -43.37 14.07
CA LEU A 73 -1.86 -42.07 13.37
C LEU A 73 -2.43 -42.10 11.95
N THR A 74 -2.33 -43.22 11.25
CA THR A 74 -2.85 -43.36 9.87
C THR A 74 -4.39 -43.38 9.86
N ALA A 75 -5.04 -43.92 10.90
CA ALA A 75 -6.50 -43.87 11.06
C ALA A 75 -7.04 -42.46 11.43
N LYS A 76 -6.21 -41.59 12.03
CA LYS A 76 -6.60 -40.21 12.42
C LYS A 76 -6.40 -39.15 11.34
N CYS A 77 -5.57 -39.41 10.33
CA CYS A 77 -5.14 -38.38 9.36
C CYS A 77 -5.92 -38.34 8.03
N ILE A 78 -6.97 -39.16 7.83
CA ILE A 78 -7.69 -39.23 6.54
C ILE A 78 -8.70 -38.09 6.30
N ASN A 79 -9.02 -37.22 7.26
CA ASN A 79 -10.09 -36.21 7.06
C ASN A 79 -9.69 -34.74 7.25
N GLN A 80 -8.44 -34.34 7.00
CA GLN A 80 -8.12 -32.92 6.86
C GLN A 80 -7.20 -32.65 5.67
N GLU A 81 -7.81 -32.24 4.55
CA GLU A 81 -7.07 -31.55 3.48
C GLU A 81 -6.32 -30.35 4.08
N PRO A 82 -5.02 -30.17 3.75
CA PRO A 82 -4.28 -29.00 4.22
C PRO A 82 -4.97 -27.72 3.70
N PRO A 83 -5.08 -26.65 4.52
CA PRO A 83 -5.81 -25.45 4.14
C PRO A 83 -5.18 -24.82 2.90
N SER A 84 -5.83 -25.02 1.75
CA SER A 84 -5.47 -24.38 0.49
C SER A 84 -5.48 -22.87 0.68
N LYS A 85 -4.31 -22.24 0.56
CA LYS A 85 -4.17 -20.79 0.63
C LYS A 85 -4.96 -20.19 -0.53
N LYS A 86 -5.99 -19.39 -0.22
CA LYS A 86 -6.76 -18.67 -1.24
C LYS A 86 -5.81 -17.86 -2.13
N PRO A 87 -5.99 -17.87 -3.46
CA PRO A 87 -5.16 -17.09 -4.35
C PRO A 87 -5.28 -15.59 -4.04
N ARG A 88 -4.20 -14.83 -4.28
CA ARG A 88 -4.16 -13.37 -4.06
C ARG A 88 -5.23 -12.61 -4.84
N PHE A 89 -5.59 -13.12 -6.02
CA PHE A 89 -6.52 -12.48 -6.95
C PHE A 89 -7.83 -13.25 -7.02
N LYS A 90 -8.93 -12.52 -7.18
CA LYS A 90 -10.26 -13.07 -7.48
C LYS A 90 -10.30 -13.59 -8.93
N GLU A 91 -11.36 -14.32 -9.25
CA GLU A 91 -11.69 -14.66 -10.63
C GLU A 91 -11.79 -13.40 -11.50
N LEU A 92 -11.49 -13.56 -12.80
CA LEU A 92 -11.47 -12.45 -13.74
C LEU A 92 -12.87 -11.83 -13.82
N PRO A 93 -13.00 -10.51 -13.58
CA PRO A 93 -14.28 -9.84 -13.70
C PRO A 93 -14.73 -9.85 -15.16
N SER A 94 -16.03 -9.88 -15.36
CA SER A 94 -16.65 -9.73 -16.68
C SER A 94 -16.42 -8.32 -17.24
N LYS A 95 -16.52 -8.18 -18.57
CA LYS A 95 -16.37 -6.87 -19.24
C LYS A 95 -17.36 -5.82 -18.70
N GLU A 96 -18.58 -6.23 -18.36
CA GLU A 96 -19.60 -5.35 -17.79
C GLU A 96 -19.25 -4.87 -16.38
N GLU A 97 -18.64 -5.71 -15.54
CA GLU A 97 -18.19 -5.29 -14.22
C GLU A 97 -17.03 -4.29 -14.31
N ILE A 98 -16.11 -4.49 -15.26
CA ILE A 98 -15.03 -3.53 -15.54
C ILE A 98 -15.62 -2.18 -15.97
N GLU A 99 -16.62 -2.19 -16.83
CA GLU A 99 -17.29 -0.96 -17.28
C GLU A 99 -18.06 -0.27 -16.15
N LYS A 100 -18.81 -1.02 -15.32
CA LYS A 100 -19.48 -0.47 -14.12
C LYS A 100 -18.48 0.17 -13.16
N LEU A 101 -17.32 -0.47 -12.94
CA LEU A 101 -16.24 0.10 -12.13
C LEU A 101 -15.64 1.36 -12.77
N ALA A 102 -15.47 1.38 -14.09
CA ALA A 102 -14.99 2.54 -14.82
C ALA A 102 -15.96 3.74 -14.73
N LEU A 103 -17.27 3.47 -14.79
CA LEU A 103 -18.32 4.49 -14.63
C LEU A 103 -18.43 4.98 -13.17
N ALA A 104 -18.27 4.07 -12.20
CA ALA A 104 -18.27 4.41 -10.77
C ALA A 104 -17.00 5.16 -10.31
N ARG A 105 -16.02 5.38 -11.21
CA ARG A 105 -14.76 6.08 -10.92
C ARG A 105 -14.97 7.48 -10.32
N THR A 106 -16.03 8.19 -10.70
CA THR A 106 -16.23 9.59 -10.29
C THR A 106 -17.31 9.73 -9.21
N GLU A 107 -16.86 10.10 -8.01
CA GLU A 107 -17.74 10.35 -6.86
C GLU A 107 -18.71 11.53 -7.09
N PRO A 108 -19.90 11.53 -6.48
CA PRO A 108 -20.90 12.60 -6.66
C PRO A 108 -20.38 14.00 -6.33
N ARG A 109 -19.60 14.14 -5.26
CA ARG A 109 -18.98 15.43 -4.87
C ARG A 109 -17.97 15.90 -5.93
N THR A 110 -17.22 14.97 -6.50
CA THR A 110 -16.25 15.23 -7.57
C THR A 110 -16.98 15.65 -8.86
N ASN A 111 -18.17 15.12 -9.13
CA ASN A 111 -19.01 15.57 -10.24
C ASN A 111 -19.45 17.02 -10.03
N GLN A 112 -19.89 17.40 -8.83
CA GLN A 112 -20.24 18.80 -8.52
C GLN A 112 -19.06 19.75 -8.71
N GLN A 113 -17.87 19.35 -8.24
CA GLN A 113 -16.64 20.13 -8.46
C GLN A 113 -16.30 20.26 -9.95
N THR A 114 -16.55 19.21 -10.73
CA THR A 114 -16.37 19.20 -12.19
C THR A 114 -17.29 20.21 -12.86
N VAL A 115 -18.60 20.14 -12.57
CA VAL A 115 -19.61 21.09 -13.08
C VAL A 115 -19.25 22.53 -12.70
N TRP A 116 -18.83 22.76 -11.46
CA TRP A 116 -18.44 24.08 -10.98
C TRP A 116 -17.22 24.64 -11.74
N GLY A 117 -16.15 23.85 -11.90
CA GLY A 117 -14.96 24.30 -12.63
C GLY A 117 -15.25 24.59 -14.11
N VAL A 118 -16.07 23.75 -14.77
CA VAL A 118 -16.51 23.95 -16.16
C VAL A 118 -17.34 25.23 -16.29
N LYS A 119 -18.24 25.49 -15.34
CA LYS A 119 -19.04 26.72 -15.31
C LYS A 119 -18.16 27.97 -15.27
N ILE A 120 -17.07 27.94 -14.51
CA ILE A 120 -16.13 29.07 -14.43
C ILE A 120 -15.45 29.30 -15.78
N LEU A 121 -14.94 28.24 -16.42
CA LEU A 121 -14.29 28.36 -17.72
C LEU A 121 -15.27 28.86 -18.79
N ARG A 122 -16.49 28.30 -18.86
CA ARG A 122 -17.51 28.75 -19.80
C ARG A 122 -17.90 30.20 -19.59
N GLY A 123 -18.08 30.63 -18.34
CA GLY A 123 -18.36 32.03 -18.01
C GLY A 123 -17.26 32.96 -18.53
N TRP A 124 -16.00 32.61 -18.26
CA TRP A 124 -14.86 33.37 -18.75
C TRP A 124 -14.78 33.41 -20.28
N LEU A 125 -15.05 32.30 -20.96
CA LEU A 125 -15.07 32.25 -22.44
C LEU A 125 -16.15 33.20 -22.98
N THR A 126 -17.36 33.17 -22.42
CA THR A 126 -18.45 34.07 -22.82
C THR A 126 -18.10 35.54 -22.56
N GLU A 127 -17.51 35.87 -21.41
CA GLU A 127 -17.07 37.23 -21.07
C GLU A 127 -16.02 37.77 -22.07
N ASN A 128 -15.14 36.89 -22.56
CA ASN A 128 -14.10 37.24 -23.54
C ASN A 128 -14.53 37.04 -25.00
N LYS A 129 -15.84 36.86 -25.25
CA LYS A 129 -16.44 36.70 -26.59
C LYS A 129 -15.92 35.48 -27.37
N TYR A 130 -15.50 34.44 -26.65
CA TYR A 130 -15.16 33.13 -27.23
C TYR A 130 -16.37 32.20 -27.22
N SER A 131 -16.30 31.14 -28.04
CA SER A 131 -17.27 30.04 -27.97
C SER A 131 -17.20 29.35 -26.61
N SER A 132 -18.36 29.04 -26.03
CA SER A 132 -18.47 28.26 -24.78
C SER A 132 -18.13 26.79 -24.96
N SER A 133 -18.10 26.30 -26.21
CA SER A 133 -17.80 24.90 -26.56
C SER A 133 -16.29 24.70 -26.68
N PHE A 134 -15.60 24.69 -25.54
CA PHE A 134 -14.15 24.51 -25.50
C PHE A 134 -13.72 23.05 -25.75
N GLU A 135 -14.66 22.12 -25.69
CA GLU A 135 -14.42 20.68 -25.85
C GLU A 135 -14.05 20.33 -27.29
N GLU A 136 -14.52 21.11 -28.26
CA GLU A 136 -14.26 20.94 -29.70
C GLU A 136 -13.02 21.69 -30.18
N LEU A 137 -12.38 22.49 -29.32
CA LEU A 137 -11.22 23.29 -29.70
C LEU A 137 -9.99 22.41 -29.96
N ASP A 138 -9.22 22.83 -30.96
CA ASP A 138 -7.86 22.33 -31.15
C ASP A 138 -7.03 22.53 -29.89
N GLU A 139 -6.13 21.59 -29.62
CA GLU A 139 -5.36 21.57 -28.37
C GLU A 139 -4.45 22.80 -28.24
N THR A 140 -3.93 23.34 -29.35
CA THR A 140 -3.08 24.54 -29.33
C THR A 140 -3.87 25.77 -28.92
N ILE A 141 -5.08 25.93 -29.49
CA ILE A 141 -6.01 27.01 -29.18
C ILE A 141 -6.51 26.85 -27.75
N LEU A 142 -6.83 25.64 -27.32
CA LEU A 142 -7.25 25.35 -25.96
C LEU A 142 -6.16 25.74 -24.95
N ASN A 143 -4.90 25.36 -25.20
CA ASN A 143 -3.78 25.75 -24.35
C ASN A 143 -3.63 27.28 -24.28
N ASP A 144 -3.71 27.98 -25.41
CA ASP A 144 -3.64 29.44 -25.44
C ASP A 144 -4.75 30.07 -24.59
N ARG A 145 -6.00 29.61 -24.76
CA ARG A 145 -7.13 30.07 -23.94
C ARG A 145 -6.93 29.77 -22.46
N LEU A 146 -6.36 28.61 -22.10
CA LEU A 146 -6.05 28.27 -20.72
C LEU A 146 -4.98 29.17 -20.11
N CYS A 147 -3.98 29.64 -20.88
CA CYS A 147 -3.00 30.62 -20.41
C CYS A 147 -3.69 31.91 -19.94
N TYR A 148 -4.52 32.51 -20.81
CA TYR A 148 -5.23 33.75 -20.48
C TYR A 148 -6.24 33.54 -19.35
N PHE A 149 -6.94 32.41 -19.36
CA PHE A 149 -7.89 32.03 -18.31
C PHE A 149 -7.22 31.97 -16.94
N TYR A 150 -6.11 31.24 -16.79
CA TYR A 150 -5.43 31.12 -15.50
C TYR A 150 -4.82 32.43 -15.03
N ALA A 151 -4.38 33.30 -15.95
CA ALA A 151 -3.82 34.60 -15.61
C ALA A 151 -4.87 35.62 -15.13
N SER A 152 -6.12 35.49 -15.58
CA SER A 152 -7.22 36.42 -15.29
C SER A 152 -8.23 35.88 -14.26
N LEU A 153 -7.94 34.73 -13.66
CA LEU A 153 -8.87 34.04 -12.79
C LEU A 153 -9.03 34.73 -11.43
N GLN A 154 -10.25 35.20 -11.15
CA GLN A 154 -10.60 35.86 -9.89
C GLN A 154 -12.01 35.49 -9.42
N THR A 155 -12.29 35.69 -8.14
CA THR A 155 -13.65 35.58 -7.60
C THR A 155 -14.52 36.75 -8.11
N LYS A 156 -15.84 36.65 -7.90
CA LYS A 156 -16.76 37.75 -8.21
C LYS A 156 -16.46 39.04 -7.45
N GLN A 157 -15.70 38.96 -6.34
CA GLN A 157 -15.30 40.12 -5.54
C GLN A 157 -13.96 40.72 -6.02
N GLY A 158 -13.36 40.19 -7.08
CA GLY A 158 -12.06 40.63 -7.59
C GLY A 158 -10.87 40.11 -6.76
N THR A 159 -11.10 39.17 -5.84
CA THR A 159 -10.03 38.53 -5.07
C THR A 159 -9.51 37.29 -5.77
N ASP A 160 -8.24 36.94 -5.53
CA ASP A 160 -7.68 35.71 -6.11
C ASP A 160 -8.32 34.45 -5.48
N TYR A 161 -8.46 33.39 -6.27
CA TYR A 161 -8.83 32.08 -5.75
C TYR A 161 -7.72 31.49 -4.87
N SER A 162 -8.11 30.64 -3.90
CA SER A 162 -7.15 29.85 -3.15
C SER A 162 -6.40 28.87 -4.06
N LYS A 163 -5.20 28.46 -3.65
CA LYS A 163 -4.42 27.44 -4.37
C LYS A 163 -5.18 26.13 -4.54
N SER A 164 -5.92 25.69 -3.52
CA SER A 164 -6.75 24.48 -3.60
C SER A 164 -7.88 24.62 -4.62
N ALA A 165 -8.49 25.80 -4.73
CA ALA A 165 -9.50 26.08 -5.74
C ALA A 165 -8.89 26.07 -7.16
N LEU A 166 -7.70 26.67 -7.37
CA LEU A 166 -7.01 26.61 -8.66
C LEU A 166 -6.72 25.17 -9.12
N VAL A 167 -6.21 24.33 -8.21
CA VAL A 167 -5.99 22.91 -8.49
C VAL A 167 -7.32 22.21 -8.81
N GLY A 168 -8.37 22.49 -8.03
CA GLY A 168 -9.71 21.93 -8.22
C GLY A 168 -10.30 22.28 -9.59
N ILE A 169 -10.19 23.54 -10.02
CA ILE A 169 -10.66 24.01 -11.33
C ILE A 169 -9.89 23.32 -12.46
N ARG A 170 -8.56 23.25 -12.38
CA ARG A 170 -7.76 22.54 -13.39
C ARG A 170 -8.15 21.08 -13.51
N SER A 171 -8.27 20.38 -12.38
CA SER A 171 -8.70 18.97 -12.38
C SER A 171 -10.14 18.80 -12.87
N ALA A 172 -11.03 19.74 -12.58
CA ALA A 172 -12.39 19.74 -13.10
C ALA A 172 -12.41 19.82 -14.63
N ILE A 173 -11.66 20.75 -15.23
CA ILE A 173 -11.58 20.90 -16.68
C ILE A 173 -10.99 19.62 -17.32
N SER A 174 -9.92 19.08 -16.74
CA SER A 174 -9.30 17.83 -17.22
C SER A 174 -10.28 16.65 -17.20
N ARG A 175 -11.02 16.46 -16.10
CA ARG A 175 -12.03 15.40 -15.98
C ARG A 175 -13.19 15.56 -16.95
N HIS A 176 -13.63 16.80 -17.19
CA HIS A 176 -14.73 17.07 -18.12
C HIS A 176 -14.37 16.72 -19.56
N ILE A 177 -13.15 17.06 -19.98
CA ILE A 177 -12.67 16.80 -21.34
C ILE A 177 -12.39 15.30 -21.58
N THR A 178 -11.78 14.64 -20.60
CA THR A 178 -11.42 13.20 -20.68
C THR A 178 -12.57 12.26 -20.33
N GLY A 179 -13.62 12.78 -19.70
CA GLY A 179 -14.79 12.02 -19.32
C GLY A 179 -15.88 12.00 -20.40
N PRO A 180 -16.91 11.16 -20.23
CA PRO A 180 -18.10 11.20 -21.07
C PRO A 180 -18.78 12.58 -21.01
N PRO A 181 -19.33 13.09 -22.12
CA PRO A 181 -19.47 12.44 -23.42
C PRO A 181 -18.25 12.59 -24.37
N TYR A 182 -17.30 13.47 -24.06
CA TYR A 182 -16.27 13.90 -25.00
C TYR A 182 -15.12 12.89 -25.15
N ASN A 183 -14.74 12.22 -24.06
CA ASN A 183 -13.72 11.16 -24.03
C ASN A 183 -12.44 11.51 -24.81
N ARG A 184 -11.99 12.77 -24.75
CA ARG A 184 -10.78 13.18 -25.49
C ARG A 184 -9.55 12.53 -24.88
N GLU A 185 -8.66 12.06 -25.74
CA GLU A 185 -7.37 11.45 -25.36
C GLU A 185 -6.28 12.51 -25.10
N ILE A 186 -6.62 13.56 -24.35
CA ILE A 186 -5.69 14.65 -24.03
C ILE A 186 -5.62 14.87 -22.53
N ASN A 187 -4.45 15.24 -22.04
CA ASN A 187 -4.24 15.55 -20.64
C ASN A 187 -3.62 16.95 -20.45
N ILE A 188 -4.49 17.92 -20.17
CA ILE A 188 -4.11 19.32 -19.93
C ILE A 188 -3.12 19.52 -18.77
N ILE A 189 -2.91 18.52 -17.92
CA ILE A 189 -2.02 18.61 -16.74
C ILE A 189 -0.61 18.13 -17.09
N THR A 190 -0.48 17.06 -17.89
CA THR A 190 0.80 16.38 -18.12
C THR A 190 1.36 16.59 -19.52
N ASP A 191 0.51 16.85 -20.50
CA ASP A 191 0.91 16.85 -21.89
C ASP A 191 1.79 18.06 -22.23
N LYS A 192 2.79 17.81 -23.08
CA LYS A 192 3.80 18.81 -23.45
C LYS A 192 3.19 20.04 -24.10
N LEU A 193 2.10 19.87 -24.85
CA LEU A 193 1.41 20.97 -25.52
C LEU A 193 0.82 21.98 -24.52
N PHE A 194 0.46 21.52 -23.32
CA PHE A 194 -0.13 22.34 -22.27
C PHE A 194 0.90 22.93 -21.30
N MET A 195 2.20 22.76 -21.57
CA MET A 195 3.26 23.32 -20.72
C MET A 195 3.15 24.84 -20.51
N PRO A 196 2.82 25.66 -21.53
CA PRO A 196 2.64 27.11 -21.33
C PRO A 196 1.56 27.43 -20.30
N SER A 197 0.36 26.84 -20.43
CA SER A 197 -0.73 27.09 -19.48
C SER A 197 -0.41 26.53 -18.08
N ASN A 198 0.29 25.40 -18.00
CA ASN A 198 0.77 24.84 -16.74
C ASN A 198 1.83 25.72 -16.06
N HIS A 199 2.70 26.40 -16.80
CA HIS A 199 3.61 27.39 -16.24
C HIS A 199 2.87 28.59 -15.67
N VAL A 200 1.84 29.09 -16.36
CA VAL A 200 1.02 30.22 -15.89
C VAL A 200 0.33 29.89 -14.57
N ILE A 201 -0.40 28.76 -14.49
CA ILE A 201 -1.11 28.39 -13.26
C ILE A 201 -0.13 28.14 -12.10
N THR A 202 1.05 27.57 -12.39
CA THR A 202 2.11 27.38 -11.39
C THR A 202 2.67 28.72 -10.91
N GLY A 203 2.89 29.67 -11.82
CA GLY A 203 3.30 31.03 -11.50
C GLY A 203 2.29 31.73 -10.60
N MET A 204 1.00 31.59 -10.90
CA MET A 204 -0.09 32.14 -10.08
C MET A 204 -0.09 31.53 -8.67
N MET A 205 0.02 30.20 -8.54
CA MET A 205 0.12 29.55 -7.23
C MET A 205 1.35 30.02 -6.43
N LYS A 206 2.50 30.25 -7.08
CA LYS A 206 3.71 30.79 -6.45
C LYS A 206 3.54 32.26 -6.03
N LYS A 207 2.78 33.06 -6.80
CA LYS A 207 2.40 34.43 -6.44
C LYS A 207 1.56 34.42 -5.16
N LEU A 208 0.51 33.61 -5.10
CA LEU A 208 -0.35 33.46 -3.91
C LEU A 208 0.44 33.05 -2.66
N LYS A 209 1.41 32.16 -2.81
CA LYS A 209 2.29 31.75 -1.72
C LYS A 209 3.16 32.90 -1.21
N ARG A 210 3.73 33.72 -2.10
CA ARG A 210 4.53 34.91 -1.71
C ARG A 210 3.69 35.97 -1.01
N GLU A 211 2.44 36.14 -1.43
CA GLU A 211 1.50 37.09 -0.84
C GLU A 211 0.92 36.61 0.50
N GLY A 212 1.30 35.42 0.98
CA GLY A 212 0.76 34.85 2.22
C GLY A 212 -0.71 34.45 2.13
N LYS A 213 -1.28 34.36 0.93
CA LYS A 213 -2.68 33.95 0.70
C LYS A 213 -2.87 32.42 0.64
N ASP A 214 -1.77 31.65 0.76
CA ASP A 214 -1.77 30.19 0.84
C ASP A 214 -1.85 29.69 2.29
N ILE A 215 -2.58 30.40 3.16
CA ILE A 215 -2.75 30.02 4.57
C ILE A 215 -4.05 29.22 4.72
N THR A 216 -3.91 27.97 5.15
CA THR A 216 -5.06 27.16 5.58
C THR A 216 -5.34 27.49 7.04
N VAL A 217 -6.44 28.19 7.30
CA VAL A 217 -6.89 28.43 8.68
C VAL A 217 -7.47 27.13 9.22
N HIS A 218 -6.73 26.46 10.10
CA HIS A 218 -7.25 25.31 10.82
C HIS A 218 -8.37 25.74 11.76
N LYS A 219 -9.42 24.91 11.83
CA LYS A 219 -10.47 25.09 12.84
C LYS A 219 -9.81 25.03 14.23
N LYS A 220 -10.24 25.91 15.13
CA LYS A 220 -9.79 25.87 16.53
C LYS A 220 -10.13 24.50 17.14
N ALA A 221 -9.30 24.05 18.07
CA ALA A 221 -9.61 22.85 18.85
C ALA A 221 -10.98 23.03 19.52
N VAL A 222 -11.78 21.96 19.54
CA VAL A 222 -13.09 21.96 20.20
C VAL A 222 -12.88 22.30 21.67
N ALA A 223 -13.57 23.32 22.18
CA ALA A 223 -13.39 23.74 23.57
C ALA A 223 -13.91 22.66 24.53
N GLU A 224 -13.30 22.50 25.71
CA GLU A 224 -13.74 21.50 26.70
C GLU A 224 -15.23 21.61 27.06
N GLY A 225 -15.80 22.82 27.04
CA GLY A 225 -17.24 23.04 27.24
C GLY A 225 -18.10 22.42 26.14
N ASP A 226 -17.66 22.51 24.88
CA ASP A 226 -18.36 21.90 23.74
C ASP A 226 -18.22 20.37 23.77
N ILE A 227 -17.06 19.85 24.20
CA ILE A 227 -16.86 18.41 24.39
C ILE A 227 -17.84 17.88 25.45
N LYS A 228 -17.99 18.58 26.59
CA LYS A 228 -18.93 18.22 27.65
C LYS A 228 -20.40 18.31 27.23
N SER A 229 -20.73 19.17 26.26
CA SER A 229 -22.07 19.25 25.65
C SER A 229 -22.33 18.12 24.65
N CYS A 230 -21.29 17.56 24.04
CA CYS A 230 -21.40 16.40 23.13
C CYS A 230 -21.45 15.04 23.85
N ILE A 231 -20.90 14.93 25.06
CA ILE A 231 -20.87 13.69 25.88
C ILE A 231 -22.23 13.22 26.46
N PRO A 232 -23.26 14.05 26.78
CA PRO A 232 -24.47 13.57 27.44
C PRO A 232 -25.37 12.74 26.49
N VAL A 233 -25.14 12.81 25.18
CA VAL A 233 -25.89 12.05 24.17
C VAL A 233 -25.41 10.60 24.05
N VAL A 234 -24.16 10.31 24.43
CA VAL A 234 -23.58 8.96 24.30
C VAL A 234 -23.84 8.09 25.53
N SER A 235 -24.06 8.70 26.70
CA SER A 235 -24.27 7.94 27.96
C SER A 235 -25.73 7.54 28.21
N SER A 236 -26.69 8.15 27.52
CA SER A 236 -28.13 7.86 27.70
C SER A 236 -28.61 6.60 26.94
N VAL A 237 -27.74 5.97 26.14
CA VAL A 237 -28.06 4.73 25.39
C VAL A 237 -27.53 3.45 26.09
N LEU A 238 -26.66 3.57 27.10
CA LEU A 238 -26.01 2.41 27.72
C LEU A 238 -26.57 1.98 29.09
N ILE A 239 -27.70 2.52 29.53
CA ILE A 239 -28.32 2.18 30.84
C ILE A 239 -29.76 1.64 30.67
N THR A 240 -30.04 0.94 29.56
CA THR A 240 -31.31 0.20 29.41
C THR A 240 -31.05 -1.22 28.90
N GLN A 241 -30.43 -2.07 29.74
CA GLN A 241 -30.53 -3.53 29.67
C GLN A 241 -30.48 -4.11 31.08
#